data_AF-A0A4R4ZDV9-F1
#
_entry.id   AF-A0A4R4ZDV9-F1
#
_cell.length_a   1.000
_cell.length_b   1.000
_cell.length_c   1.000
_cell.angle_alpha   90.00
_cell.angle_beta   90.00
_cell.angle_gamma   90.00
#
_symmetry.space_group_name_H-M   'P 1'
#
loop_
_entity.id
_entity.type
_entity.pdbx_description
1 polymer ?
#
loop_
_entity_poly.entity_id
_entity_poly.type
_entity_poly.pdbx_seq_one_letter_code
_entity_poly.pdbx_strand_id
1 'polypeptide(L)'
;MNGTEFEGSLGSSGGEFFFPVNKKLREAAGVEPGDEVAVAVEPADLEPVRPPAELADALRGEPDAAAFFDGLSGFYQRQYTGWIAGAKSADTRSSRAAEVVALLKQGRKQR
;
A
#
# COMPACT_ATOMS: atom_id res chain seq x y z
N MET A 1 7.29 10.95 17.39
CA MET A 1 8.57 11.70 17.41
C MET A 1 8.47 12.80 18.45
N ASN A 2 9.25 12.75 19.53
CA ASN A 2 9.20 13.73 20.65
C ASN A 2 7.77 14.04 21.15
N GLY A 3 6.93 13.01 21.31
CA GLY A 3 5.53 13.17 21.72
C GLY A 3 4.56 13.60 20.61
N THR A 4 5.03 13.92 19.41
CA THR A 4 4.18 14.15 18.22
C THR A 4 3.99 12.86 17.44
N GLU A 5 2.75 12.42 17.30
CA GLU A 5 2.37 11.31 16.44
C GLU A 5 2.22 11.77 14.99
N PHE A 6 2.61 10.90 14.04
CA PHE A 6 2.36 11.13 12.63
C PHE A 6 2.27 9.79 11.89
N GLU A 7 1.49 9.79 10.80
CA GLU A 7 1.44 8.68 9.85
C GLU A 7 2.18 9.09 8.58
N GLY A 8 2.96 8.17 8.00
CA GLY A 8 3.68 8.42 6.77
C GLY A 8 4.15 7.13 6.09
N SER A 9 4.50 7.25 4.82
CA SER A 9 5.06 6.13 4.07
C SER A 9 6.54 5.92 4.42
N LEU A 10 6.92 4.66 4.69
CA LEU A 10 8.31 4.26 4.83
C LEU A 10 8.96 4.16 3.44
N GLY A 11 9.85 5.09 3.13
CA GLY A 11 10.69 5.06 1.93
C GLY A 11 11.93 4.21 2.13
N SER A 12 12.52 3.72 1.03
CA SER A 12 13.82 3.04 1.01
C SER A 12 14.66 3.61 -0.12
N SER A 13 15.87 4.07 0.18
CA SER A 13 16.84 4.57 -0.81
C SER A 13 18.24 4.15 -0.41
N GLY A 14 19.01 3.58 -1.35
CA GLY A 14 20.41 3.19 -1.09
C GLY A 14 20.61 2.13 0.00
N GLY A 15 19.56 1.37 0.38
CA GLY A 15 19.61 0.41 1.48
C GLY A 15 19.22 1.00 2.84
N GLU A 16 18.92 2.29 2.91
CA GLU A 16 18.46 2.97 4.11
C GLU A 16 16.96 3.25 4.02
N PHE A 17 16.29 3.17 5.16
CA PHE A 17 14.87 3.51 5.28
C PHE A 17 14.71 4.93 5.81
N PHE A 18 13.70 5.65 5.32
CA PHE A 18 13.40 6.99 5.79
C PHE A 18 11.90 7.27 5.81
N PHE A 19 11.47 8.15 6.71
CA PHE A 19 10.15 8.76 6.67
C PHE A 19 10.28 10.20 6.16
N PRO A 20 9.45 10.64 5.20
CA PRO A 20 9.39 12.04 4.82
C PRO A 20 8.89 12.91 6.01
N VAL A 21 9.75 13.78 6.52
CA VAL A 21 9.38 14.73 7.60
C VAL A 21 9.18 16.12 6.99
N ASN A 22 7.91 16.49 6.79
CA ASN A 22 7.57 17.80 6.23
C ASN A 22 7.77 18.94 7.24
N LYS A 23 7.74 20.19 6.76
CA LYS A 23 7.97 21.39 7.60
C LYS A 23 7.02 21.45 8.80
N LYS A 24 5.75 21.14 8.62
CA LYS A 24 4.72 21.19 9.68
C LYS A 24 5.03 20.18 10.79
N LEU A 25 5.46 18.97 10.43
CA LEU A 25 5.82 17.94 11.40
C LEU A 25 7.10 18.30 12.17
N ARG A 26 8.09 18.89 11.49
CA ARG A 26 9.31 19.38 12.16
C ARG A 26 9.00 20.45 13.20
N GLU A 27 8.17 21.42 12.84
CA GLU A 27 7.73 22.49 13.74
C GLU A 27 6.94 21.94 14.93
N ALA A 28 6.02 21.00 14.71
CA ALA A 28 5.22 20.39 15.78
C ALA A 28 6.05 19.57 16.76
N ALA A 29 7.06 18.86 16.28
CA ALA A 29 7.95 18.02 17.09
C ALA A 29 9.17 18.77 17.65
N GLY A 30 9.36 20.04 17.24
CA GLY A 30 10.49 20.87 17.65
C GLY A 30 11.84 20.31 17.21
N VAL A 31 11.96 19.82 15.97
CA VAL A 31 13.19 19.21 15.44
C VAL A 31 13.75 19.96 14.22
N GLU A 32 15.06 19.95 14.08
CA GLU A 32 15.81 20.54 12.97
C GLU A 32 16.63 19.49 12.19
N PRO A 33 17.02 19.79 10.93
CA PRO A 33 17.93 18.92 10.19
C PRO A 33 19.26 18.75 10.94
N GLY A 34 19.63 17.50 11.23
CA GLY A 34 20.84 17.15 11.99
C GLY A 34 20.55 16.66 13.40
N ASP A 35 19.32 16.82 13.90
CA ASP A 35 18.94 16.30 15.22
C ASP A 35 18.81 14.77 15.21
N GLU A 36 19.31 14.16 16.29
CA GLU A 36 19.04 12.75 16.59
C GLU A 36 17.82 12.65 17.50
N VAL A 37 16.83 11.84 17.09
CA VAL A 37 15.59 11.63 17.85
C VAL A 37 15.26 10.15 17.96
N ALA A 38 14.75 9.76 19.13
CA ALA A 38 14.19 8.44 19.33
C ALA A 38 12.73 8.41 18.84
N VAL A 39 12.39 7.41 18.03
CA VAL A 39 11.03 7.18 17.54
C VAL A 39 10.63 5.73 17.76
N ALA A 40 9.37 5.52 18.17
CA ALA A 40 8.71 4.24 18.06
C ALA A 40 7.95 4.20 16.73
N VAL A 41 8.03 3.08 16.03
CA VAL A 41 7.36 2.88 14.74
C VAL A 41 6.49 1.64 14.87
N GLU A 42 5.23 1.78 14.47
CA GLU A 42 4.28 0.69 14.35
C GLU A 42 3.61 0.71 12.97
N PRO A 43 3.18 -0.45 12.44
CA PRO A 43 2.34 -0.47 11.25
C PRO A 43 1.07 0.35 11.49
N ALA A 44 0.73 1.23 10.55
CA ALA A 44 -0.55 1.95 10.60
C ALA A 44 -1.72 0.96 10.56
N ASP A 45 -2.75 1.23 11.37
CA ASP A 45 -4.03 0.52 11.33
C ASP A 45 -4.86 1.03 10.14
N LEU A 46 -4.48 0.56 8.95
CA LEU A 46 -5.17 0.89 7.71
C LEU A 46 -6.31 -0.10 7.51
N GLU A 47 -7.52 0.43 7.37
CA GLU A 47 -8.70 -0.39 7.10
C GLU A 47 -8.48 -1.21 5.81
N PRO A 48 -8.74 -2.54 5.85
CA PRO A 48 -8.46 -3.42 4.72
C PRO A 48 -9.23 -2.97 3.48
N VAL A 49 -8.51 -2.92 2.36
CA VAL A 49 -9.08 -2.52 1.07
C VAL A 49 -10.04 -3.62 0.64
N ARG A 50 -11.34 -3.32 0.57
CA ARG A 50 -12.32 -4.27 0.03
C ARG A 50 -12.17 -4.32 -1.50
N PRO A 51 -11.72 -5.44 -2.08
CA PRO A 51 -11.61 -5.56 -3.52
C PRO A 51 -13.01 -5.55 -4.17
N PRO A 52 -13.13 -5.12 -5.45
CA PRO A 52 -14.38 -5.25 -6.19
C PRO A 52 -14.73 -6.74 -6.38
N ALA A 53 -16.00 -7.04 -6.55
CA ALA A 53 -16.50 -8.42 -6.64
C ALA A 53 -15.76 -9.24 -7.71
N GLU A 54 -15.49 -8.64 -8.86
CA GLU A 54 -14.78 -9.29 -9.97
C GLU A 54 -13.34 -9.71 -9.58
N LEU A 55 -12.65 -8.90 -8.76
CA LEU A 55 -11.32 -9.25 -8.25
C LEU A 55 -11.39 -10.31 -7.15
N ALA A 56 -12.34 -10.18 -6.23
CA ALA A 56 -12.56 -11.18 -5.18
C ALA A 56 -12.86 -12.55 -5.78
N ASP A 57 -13.70 -12.60 -6.81
CA ASP A 57 -14.07 -13.82 -7.52
C ASP A 57 -12.87 -14.45 -8.24
N ALA A 58 -12.07 -13.63 -8.91
CA ALA A 58 -10.86 -14.09 -9.58
C ALA A 58 -9.81 -14.65 -8.59
N LEU A 59 -9.64 -14.00 -7.43
CA LEU A 59 -8.70 -14.46 -6.39
C LEU A 59 -9.17 -15.74 -5.71
N ARG A 60 -10.49 -15.99 -5.58
CA ARG A 60 -11.01 -17.25 -5.00
C ARG A 60 -10.58 -18.50 -5.78
N GLY A 61 -10.36 -18.38 -7.08
CA GLY A 61 -9.87 -19.47 -7.92
C GLY A 61 -8.35 -19.72 -7.82
N GLU A 62 -7.60 -18.81 -7.20
CA GLU A 62 -6.13 -18.76 -7.27
C GLU A 62 -5.55 -18.41 -5.88
N PRO A 63 -5.45 -19.40 -4.96
CA PRO A 63 -5.07 -19.15 -3.57
C PRO A 63 -3.68 -18.55 -3.40
N ASP A 64 -2.72 -18.90 -4.27
CA ASP A 64 -1.36 -18.31 -4.24
C ASP A 64 -1.39 -16.82 -4.58
N ALA A 65 -2.23 -16.42 -5.54
CA ALA A 65 -2.42 -15.02 -5.90
C ALA A 65 -3.15 -14.24 -4.80
N ALA A 66 -4.14 -14.86 -4.15
CA ALA A 66 -4.84 -14.29 -3.00
C ALA A 66 -3.88 -14.01 -1.84
N ALA A 67 -3.06 -15.00 -1.45
CA ALA A 67 -2.06 -14.82 -0.40
C ALA A 67 -1.04 -13.73 -0.74
N PHE A 68 -0.61 -13.64 -2.00
CA PHE A 68 0.30 -12.59 -2.44
C PHE A 68 -0.36 -11.20 -2.40
N PHE A 69 -1.63 -11.09 -2.82
CA PHE A 69 -2.41 -9.84 -2.74
C PHE A 69 -2.57 -9.36 -1.30
N ASP A 70 -2.91 -10.28 -0.38
CA ASP A 70 -3.08 -9.98 1.04
C ASP A 70 -1.77 -9.54 1.70
N GLY A 71 -0.62 -10.02 1.19
CA GLY A 71 0.72 -9.58 1.61
C GLY A 71 1.19 -8.25 1.00
N LEU A 72 0.47 -7.68 0.04
CA LEU A 72 0.81 -6.37 -0.52
C LEU A 72 0.54 -5.24 0.49
N SER A 73 1.28 -4.14 0.38
CA SER A 73 0.93 -2.94 1.14
C SER A 73 -0.45 -2.40 0.72
N GLY A 74 -1.15 -1.76 1.66
CA GLY A 74 -2.47 -1.17 1.39
C GLY A 74 -2.47 -0.18 0.22
N PHE A 75 -1.32 0.46 -0.10
CA PHE A 75 -1.16 1.27 -1.31
C PHE A 75 -1.40 0.46 -2.59
N TYR A 76 -0.73 -0.68 -2.75
CA TYR A 76 -0.89 -1.51 -3.96
C TYR A 76 -2.28 -2.13 -4.02
N GLN A 77 -2.83 -2.58 -2.89
CA GLN A 77 -4.20 -3.09 -2.84
C GLN A 77 -5.22 -2.02 -3.26
N ARG A 78 -5.06 -0.76 -2.81
CA ARG A 78 -5.90 0.38 -3.22
C ARG A 78 -5.73 0.71 -4.70
N GLN A 79 -4.50 0.69 -5.21
CA GLN A 79 -4.21 0.97 -6.62
C GLN A 79 -4.91 -0.05 -7.53
N TYR A 80 -4.77 -1.35 -7.27
CA TYR A 80 -5.44 -2.39 -8.05
C TYR A 80 -6.96 -2.29 -7.94
N THR A 81 -7.47 -2.17 -6.72
CA THR A 81 -8.90 -2.04 -6.44
C THR A 81 -9.51 -0.84 -7.17
N GLY A 82 -8.87 0.33 -7.09
CA GLY A 82 -9.32 1.55 -7.77
C GLY A 82 -9.23 1.46 -9.30
N TRP A 83 -8.15 0.87 -9.83
CA TRP A 83 -8.00 0.69 -11.27
C TRP A 83 -9.05 -0.26 -11.86
N ILE A 84 -9.36 -1.36 -11.17
CA ILE A 84 -10.43 -2.27 -11.57
C ILE A 84 -11.79 -1.59 -11.41
N ALA A 85 -12.10 -1.05 -10.22
CA ALA A 85 -13.39 -0.42 -9.95
C ALA A 85 -13.70 0.78 -10.87
N GLY A 86 -12.67 1.48 -11.33
CA GLY A 86 -12.81 2.62 -12.25
C GLY A 86 -13.28 2.25 -13.66
N ALA A 87 -13.32 0.97 -14.04
CA ALA A 87 -13.89 0.55 -15.32
C ALA A 87 -15.44 0.53 -15.26
N LYS A 88 -16.06 1.16 -16.26
CA LYS A 88 -17.53 1.30 -16.36
C LYS A 88 -18.22 -0.04 -16.68
N SER A 89 -17.63 -0.85 -17.56
CA SER A 89 -18.16 -2.15 -17.95
C SER A 89 -17.69 -3.25 -17.00
N ALA A 90 -18.60 -4.10 -16.55
CA ALA A 90 -18.29 -5.29 -15.74
C ALA A 90 -17.34 -6.26 -16.48
N ASP A 91 -17.45 -6.35 -17.80
CA ASP A 91 -16.56 -7.16 -18.64
C ASP A 91 -15.12 -6.64 -18.56
N THR A 92 -14.92 -5.32 -18.65
CA THR A 92 -13.61 -4.70 -18.49
C THR A 92 -13.07 -4.86 -17.07
N ARG A 93 -13.92 -4.79 -16.04
CA ARG A 93 -13.50 -5.07 -14.65
C ARG A 93 -13.01 -6.50 -14.50
N SER A 94 -13.74 -7.46 -15.09
CA SER A 94 -13.36 -8.88 -15.08
C SER A 94 -12.05 -9.13 -15.82
N SER A 95 -11.85 -8.51 -16.99
CA SER A 95 -10.59 -8.59 -17.73
C SER A 95 -9.41 -8.02 -16.95
N ARG A 96 -9.58 -6.87 -16.28
CA ARG A 96 -8.54 -6.27 -15.43
C ARG A 96 -8.26 -7.12 -14.18
N ALA A 97 -9.29 -7.71 -13.57
CA ALA A 97 -9.13 -8.63 -12.45
C ALA A 97 -8.29 -9.85 -12.85
N ALA A 98 -8.57 -10.46 -14.00
CA ALA A 98 -7.77 -11.57 -14.53
C ALA A 98 -6.32 -11.17 -14.80
N GLU A 99 -6.07 -9.97 -15.34
CA GLU A 99 -4.72 -9.43 -15.55
C GLU A 99 -3.95 -9.28 -14.23
N VAL A 100 -4.61 -8.71 -13.21
CA VAL A 100 -4.01 -8.59 -11.86
C VAL A 100 -3.68 -9.95 -11.28
N VAL A 101 -4.61 -10.91 -11.31
CA VAL A 101 -4.34 -12.26 -10.81
C VAL A 101 -3.15 -12.91 -11.53
N ALA A 102 -3.06 -12.79 -12.85
CA ALA A 102 -1.93 -13.31 -13.62
C ALA A 102 -0.58 -12.69 -13.21
N LEU A 103 -0.54 -11.41 -12.86
CA LEU A 103 0.65 -10.73 -12.33
C LEU A 103 1.02 -11.22 -10.93
N LEU A 104 0.03 -11.34 -10.04
CA LEU A 104 0.22 -11.78 -8.66
C LEU A 104 0.75 -13.22 -8.60
N LYS A 105 0.27 -14.10 -9.48
CA LYS A 105 0.80 -15.48 -9.63
C LYS A 105 2.29 -15.52 -9.98
N GLN A 106 2.80 -14.48 -10.63
CA GLN A 106 4.22 -14.36 -10.97
C GLN A 106 5.04 -13.68 -9.85
N GLY A 107 4.42 -13.37 -8.71
CA GLY A 107 5.04 -12.60 -7.63
C GLY A 107 5.37 -11.16 -8.03
N ARG A 108 4.71 -10.63 -9.07
CA ARG A 108 4.96 -9.30 -9.62
C ARG A 108 3.91 -8.33 -9.12
N LYS A 109 4.35 -7.28 -8.44
CA LYS A 109 3.56 -6.07 -8.19
C LYS A 109 3.75 -5.08 -9.34
N GLN A 110 2.69 -4.39 -9.75
CA GLN A 110 2.77 -3.32 -10.74
C GLN A 110 3.66 -2.21 -10.17
N ARG A 111 4.60 -1.71 -10.97
CA ARG A 111 5.66 -0.83 -10.51
C ARG A 111 5.15 0.57 -10.19
#